data_AF-A0A8C4QAR2-F1
#
_entry.id   AF-A0A8C4QAR2-F1
#
_cell.length_a   1.000
_cell.length_b   1.000
_cell.length_c   1.000
_cell.angle_alpha   90.00
_cell.angle_beta   90.00
_cell.angle_gamma   90.00
#
_symmetry.space_group_name_H-M   'P 1'
#
loop_
_entity.id
_entity.type
_entity.pdbx_description
1 polymer ?
#
loop_
_entity_poly.entity_id
_entity_poly.type
_entity_poly.pdbx_seq_one_letter_code
_entity_poly.pdbx_strand_id
1 'polypeptide(L)'
;MAACDEDLLLCNIGRCRARLGGCAWVTSCSHIFCDEDGSREFHKAMKCPACGTILAGKFDIIRIDISPTEEYKAMVLAGLRPDVIMEICSRALAFWTYQIHQERLYQDYMLGKAQNRISHIEKHFEQQLETRTTEVSALKREVGNLRRELEQSRRRCGEVTERLMDRNRQQQKLQAQFDSLRRRTSTLNPRRDRGQGSPRAHCYLGNFDHPFGSTERLLRPFSPIPYSSHQVPADNQDFVLNPVVPGCPSNHAQNINHFFPKF
;
A
#
# COMPACT_ATOMS: atom_id res chain seq x y z
N MET A 1 -32.55 11.59 8.97
CA MET A 1 -32.02 11.78 10.33
C MET A 1 -31.57 10.41 10.81
N ALA A 2 -30.27 10.12 10.71
CA ALA A 2 -29.72 8.88 11.26
C ALA A 2 -29.84 9.00 12.79
N ALA A 3 -30.62 8.12 13.41
CA ALA A 3 -30.66 8.02 14.85
C ALA A 3 -29.23 7.77 15.33
N CYS A 4 -28.75 8.60 16.24
CA CYS A 4 -27.42 8.54 16.81
C CYS A 4 -27.19 7.12 17.34
N ASP A 5 -26.24 6.41 16.73
CA ASP A 5 -25.78 5.08 17.14
C ASP A 5 -24.93 5.14 18.44
N GLU A 6 -24.86 6.32 19.06
CA GLU A 6 -23.97 6.71 20.16
C GLU A 6 -24.45 6.23 21.54
N ASP A 7 -25.69 5.75 21.66
CA ASP A 7 -26.31 5.39 22.95
C ASP A 7 -26.54 3.87 23.09
N LEU A 8 -25.76 3.04 22.39
CA LEU A 8 -25.90 1.58 22.44
C LEU A 8 -24.70 0.94 23.14
N LEU A 9 -24.99 0.06 24.11
CA LEU A 9 -23.95 -0.76 24.73
C LEU A 9 -23.44 -1.81 23.74
N LEU A 10 -22.12 -1.93 23.63
CA LEU A 10 -21.44 -2.90 22.79
C LEU A 10 -20.70 -3.94 23.65
N CYS A 11 -20.56 -5.15 23.12
CA CYS A 11 -19.73 -6.17 23.77
C CYS A 11 -18.28 -5.67 23.94
N ASN A 12 -17.73 -5.75 25.15
CA ASN A 12 -16.37 -5.33 25.45
C ASN A 12 -15.28 -6.32 24.97
N ILE A 13 -15.63 -7.43 24.32
CA ILE A 13 -14.65 -8.26 23.60
C ILE A 13 -14.27 -7.55 22.30
N GLY A 14 -12.98 -7.18 22.17
CA GLY A 14 -12.46 -6.39 21.05
C GLY A 14 -12.76 -6.95 19.65
N ARG A 15 -12.89 -8.28 19.50
CA ARG A 15 -13.24 -8.92 18.23
C ARG A 15 -14.73 -9.05 17.95
N CYS A 16 -15.59 -8.97 18.98
CA CYS A 16 -17.03 -9.17 18.84
C CYS A 16 -17.73 -7.83 18.62
N ARG A 17 -17.65 -6.93 19.62
CA ARG A 17 -18.21 -5.58 19.56
C ARG A 17 -19.67 -5.51 19.11
N ALA A 18 -20.40 -6.62 19.24
CA ALA A 18 -21.81 -6.71 18.85
C ALA A 18 -22.66 -5.81 19.74
N ARG A 19 -23.71 -5.24 19.15
CA ARG A 19 -24.74 -4.50 19.89
C ARG A 19 -25.41 -5.44 20.88
N LEU A 20 -25.56 -4.98 22.11
CA LEU A 20 -26.16 -5.78 23.15
C LEU A 20 -27.68 -5.60 23.13
N GLY A 21 -28.40 -6.72 23.10
CA GLY A 21 -29.86 -6.76 23.15
C GLY A 21 -30.33 -8.01 23.87
N GLY A 22 -31.40 -7.89 24.66
CA GLY A 22 -31.86 -8.96 25.54
C GLY A 22 -30.87 -9.23 26.66
N CYS A 23 -30.33 -10.44 26.76
CA CYS A 23 -29.44 -10.83 27.85
C CYS A 23 -27.98 -10.42 27.64
N ALA A 24 -27.33 -9.99 28.72
CA ALA A 24 -25.91 -9.67 28.73
C ALA A 24 -25.26 -9.99 30.07
N TRP A 25 -23.93 -10.10 30.07
CA TRP A 25 -23.13 -10.38 31.25
C TRP A 25 -22.39 -9.13 31.69
N VAL A 26 -22.61 -8.69 32.92
CA VAL A 26 -21.94 -7.52 33.52
C VAL A 26 -21.02 -7.98 34.63
N THR A 27 -19.87 -7.32 34.73
CA THR A 27 -18.84 -7.61 35.73
C THR A 27 -18.66 -6.44 36.71
N SER A 28 -18.18 -6.72 37.92
CA SER A 28 -17.90 -5.69 38.93
C SER A 28 -16.81 -4.69 38.50
N CYS A 29 -15.92 -5.08 37.59
CA CYS A 29 -14.95 -4.18 36.96
C CYS A 29 -15.53 -3.28 35.85
N SER A 30 -16.86 -3.20 35.75
CA SER A 30 -17.60 -2.40 34.78
C SER A 30 -17.36 -2.79 33.33
N HIS A 31 -17.25 -4.08 33.02
CA HIS A 31 -17.31 -4.58 31.63
C HIS A 31 -18.59 -5.36 31.37
N ILE A 32 -19.11 -5.25 30.15
CA ILE A 32 -20.31 -5.91 29.67
C ILE A 32 -20.07 -6.74 28.39
N PHE A 33 -20.71 -7.89 28.31
CA PHE A 33 -20.51 -8.86 27.23
C PHE A 33 -21.85 -9.38 26.71
N CYS A 34 -21.91 -9.73 25.43
CA CYS A 34 -23.09 -10.39 24.87
C CYS A 34 -23.28 -11.77 25.50
N ASP A 35 -24.49 -12.32 25.39
CA ASP A 35 -24.82 -13.59 26.03
C ASP A 35 -23.93 -14.75 25.55
N GLU A 36 -23.60 -14.78 24.25
CA GLU A 36 -22.73 -15.80 23.65
C GLU A 36 -21.30 -15.75 24.21
N ASP A 37 -20.70 -14.56 24.23
CA ASP A 37 -19.33 -14.34 24.70
C ASP A 37 -19.22 -14.53 26.21
N GLY A 38 -20.14 -13.93 26.97
CA GLY A 38 -20.17 -14.04 28.42
C GLY A 38 -20.33 -15.48 28.86
N SER A 39 -21.28 -16.21 28.26
CA SER A 39 -21.43 -17.64 28.51
C SER A 39 -20.14 -18.39 28.18
N ARG A 40 -19.57 -18.20 26.99
CA ARG A 40 -18.38 -18.94 26.57
C ARG A 40 -17.16 -18.68 27.47
N GLU A 41 -16.91 -17.44 27.88
CA GLU A 41 -15.70 -17.10 28.63
C GLU A 41 -15.84 -17.38 30.13
N PHE A 42 -16.99 -17.06 30.74
CA PHE A 42 -17.17 -17.27 32.19
C PHE A 42 -17.39 -18.73 32.58
N HIS A 43 -17.79 -19.60 31.64
CA HIS A 43 -17.75 -21.05 31.87
C HIS A 43 -16.32 -21.62 31.94
N LYS A 44 -15.35 -20.97 31.30
CA LYS A 44 -13.94 -21.42 31.30
C LYS A 44 -13.19 -20.92 32.52
N ALA A 45 -13.35 -19.63 32.84
CA ALA A 45 -12.62 -18.99 33.91
C ALA A 45 -13.41 -17.81 34.50
N MET A 46 -13.35 -17.66 35.81
CA MET A 46 -13.88 -16.50 36.53
C MET A 46 -12.93 -15.30 36.42
N LYS A 47 -12.64 -14.90 35.18
CA LYS A 47 -11.72 -13.79 34.84
C LYS A 47 -12.35 -12.92 33.78
N CYS A 48 -12.31 -11.61 33.96
CA CYS A 48 -12.83 -10.65 32.98
C CYS A 48 -12.07 -10.75 31.65
N PRO A 49 -12.73 -11.01 30.51
CA PRO A 49 -12.09 -11.06 29.20
C PRO A 49 -11.48 -9.73 28.74
N ALA A 50 -12.03 -8.60 29.18
CA ALA A 50 -11.59 -7.26 28.76
C ALA A 50 -10.33 -6.77 29.50
N CYS A 51 -10.32 -6.79 30.84
CA CYS A 51 -9.20 -6.25 31.64
C CYS A 51 -8.41 -7.31 32.43
N GLY A 52 -8.83 -8.57 32.41
CA GLY A 52 -8.15 -9.66 33.10
C GLY A 52 -8.32 -9.71 34.62
N THR A 53 -9.19 -8.88 35.20
CA THR A 53 -9.51 -8.93 36.64
C THR A 53 -10.09 -10.30 37.02
N ILE A 54 -9.65 -10.87 38.15
CA ILE A 54 -10.21 -12.12 38.70
C ILE A 54 -11.51 -11.79 39.44
N LEU A 55 -12.58 -12.52 39.14
CA LEU A 55 -13.95 -12.23 39.56
C LEU A 55 -14.44 -13.33 40.51
N ALA A 56 -13.94 -13.34 41.75
CA ALA A 56 -14.19 -14.40 42.73
C ALA A 56 -15.40 -14.12 43.65
N GLY A 57 -15.91 -12.89 43.67
CA GLY A 57 -17.03 -12.45 44.48
C GLY A 57 -18.38 -12.95 43.95
N LYS A 58 -19.34 -13.14 44.87
CA LYS A 58 -20.69 -13.64 44.56
C LYS A 58 -21.45 -12.77 43.53
N PHE A 59 -21.16 -11.48 43.50
CA PHE A 59 -21.80 -10.51 42.60
C PHE A 59 -20.81 -9.89 41.61
N ASP A 60 -19.63 -10.51 41.43
CA ASP A 60 -18.63 -10.01 40.48
C ASP A 60 -19.00 -10.28 39.03
N ILE A 61 -19.90 -11.24 38.79
CA ILE A 61 -20.44 -11.58 37.48
C ILE A 61 -21.94 -11.76 37.64
N ILE A 62 -22.71 -11.00 36.88
CA ILE A 62 -24.16 -11.12 36.83
C ILE A 62 -24.62 -11.20 35.38
N ARG A 63 -25.59 -12.07 35.12
CA ARG A 63 -26.33 -12.07 33.86
C ARG A 63 -27.59 -11.24 34.05
N ILE A 64 -27.75 -10.22 33.22
CA ILE A 64 -28.86 -9.28 33.27
C ILE A 64 -29.65 -9.32 31.98
N ASP A 65 -30.89 -8.87 32.04
CA ASP A 65 -31.66 -8.44 30.88
C ASP A 65 -31.46 -6.93 30.69
N ILE A 66 -30.99 -6.52 29.52
CA ILE A 66 -30.78 -5.12 29.12
C ILE A 66 -32.12 -4.42 28.87
N SER A 67 -33.17 -5.18 28.54
CA SER A 67 -34.49 -4.64 28.23
C SER A 67 -35.56 -5.29 29.11
N PRO A 68 -35.49 -5.12 30.44
CA PRO A 68 -36.47 -5.71 31.35
C PRO A 68 -37.86 -5.12 31.12
N THR A 69 -38.90 -5.88 31.48
CA THR A 69 -40.30 -5.44 31.35
C THR A 69 -40.63 -4.27 32.27
N GLU A 70 -41.67 -3.50 31.94
CA GLU A 70 -42.10 -2.36 32.76
C GLU A 70 -42.52 -2.78 34.17
N GLU A 71 -43.15 -3.95 34.31
CA GLU A 71 -43.52 -4.52 35.61
C GLU A 71 -42.28 -4.80 36.47
N TYR A 72 -41.22 -5.35 35.88
CA TYR A 72 -39.98 -5.60 36.61
C TYR A 72 -39.32 -4.30 37.07
N LYS A 73 -39.26 -3.27 36.21
CA LYS A 73 -38.72 -1.95 36.56
C LYS A 73 -39.45 -1.31 37.73
N ALA A 74 -40.79 -1.41 37.77
CA ALA A 74 -41.60 -0.88 38.86
C ALA A 74 -41.41 -1.65 40.17
N MET A 75 -41.27 -2.98 40.08
CA MET A 75 -41.20 -3.84 41.27
C MET A 75 -39.82 -3.89 41.92
N VAL A 76 -38.73 -3.83 41.15
CA VAL A 76 -37.36 -4.02 41.68
C VAL A 76 -36.92 -2.93 42.67
N LEU A 77 -37.52 -1.73 42.59
CA LEU A 77 -37.23 -0.62 43.49
C LEU A 77 -38.28 -0.43 44.60
N ALA A 78 -39.38 -1.19 44.55
CA ALA A 78 -40.48 -1.03 45.51
C ALA A 78 -40.04 -1.39 46.93
N GLY A 79 -40.37 -0.53 47.90
CA GLY A 79 -40.01 -0.71 49.31
C GLY A 79 -38.59 -0.25 49.69
N LEU A 80 -37.78 0.22 48.74
CA LEU A 80 -36.49 0.83 49.02
C LEU A 80 -36.66 2.29 49.48
N ARG A 81 -35.75 2.74 50.34
CA ARG A 81 -35.70 4.15 50.76
C ARG A 81 -35.19 5.04 49.61
N PRO A 82 -35.61 6.32 49.53
CA PRO A 82 -35.17 7.23 48.47
C PRO A 82 -33.65 7.38 48.33
N ASP A 83 -32.91 7.36 49.44
CA ASP A 83 -31.45 7.43 49.44
C ASP A 83 -30.79 6.23 48.75
N VAL A 84 -31.31 5.03 48.98
CA VAL A 84 -30.84 3.80 48.34
C VAL A 84 -31.15 3.82 46.84
N ILE A 85 -32.33 4.30 46.44
CA ILE A 85 -32.72 4.43 45.03
C ILE A 85 -31.76 5.39 44.31
N MET A 86 -31.49 6.56 44.90
CA MET A 86 -30.57 7.53 44.32
C MET A 86 -29.14 6.97 44.19
N GLU A 87 -28.69 6.17 45.16
CA GLU A 87 -27.39 5.49 45.10
C GLU A 87 -27.32 4.47 43.95
N ILE A 88 -28.38 3.68 43.75
CA ILE A 88 -28.50 2.74 42.62
C ILE A 88 -28.46 3.49 41.28
N CYS A 89 -29.26 4.55 41.15
CA CYS A 89 -29.28 5.38 39.94
C CYS A 89 -27.91 5.99 39.64
N SER A 90 -27.23 6.52 40.66
CA SER A 90 -25.89 7.09 40.51
C SER A 90 -24.88 6.07 39.99
N ARG A 91 -24.88 4.83 40.54
CA ARG A 91 -24.00 3.75 40.07
C ARG A 91 -24.34 3.31 38.63
N ALA A 92 -25.61 3.21 38.29
CA ALA A 92 -26.05 2.84 36.94
C ALA A 92 -25.61 3.89 35.90
N LEU A 93 -25.77 5.17 36.22
CA LEU A 93 -25.31 6.27 35.36
C LEU A 93 -23.79 6.26 35.22
N ALA A 94 -23.05 6.08 36.30
CA ALA A 94 -21.59 5.99 36.26
C ALA A 94 -21.11 4.85 35.36
N PHE A 95 -21.75 3.68 35.45
CA PHE A 95 -21.49 2.55 34.55
C PHE A 95 -21.75 2.92 33.09
N TRP A 96 -22.90 3.52 32.79
CA TRP A 96 -23.25 3.93 31.42
C TRP A 96 -22.25 4.95 30.86
N THR A 97 -21.96 6.02 31.61
CA THR A 97 -20.99 7.04 31.21
C THR A 97 -19.62 6.43 30.96
N TYR A 98 -19.19 5.48 31.79
CA TYR A 98 -17.94 4.76 31.56
C TYR A 98 -17.97 3.98 30.24
N GLN A 99 -19.05 3.25 29.92
CA GLN A 99 -19.14 2.51 28.65
C GLN A 99 -19.06 3.44 27.43
N ILE A 100 -19.82 4.53 27.43
CA ILE A 100 -19.81 5.49 26.32
C ILE A 100 -18.44 6.16 26.18
N HIS A 101 -17.79 6.50 27.30
CA HIS A 101 -16.45 7.08 27.25
C HIS A 101 -15.41 6.09 26.72
N GLN A 102 -15.43 4.83 27.17
CA GLN A 102 -14.54 3.80 26.65
C GLN A 102 -14.77 3.54 25.15
N GLU A 103 -16.02 3.55 24.71
CA GLU A 103 -16.39 3.42 23.31
C GLU A 103 -15.77 4.53 22.46
N ARG A 104 -15.89 5.78 22.93
CA ARG A 104 -15.29 6.93 22.25
C ARG A 104 -13.77 6.83 22.15
N LEU A 105 -13.09 6.46 23.24
CA LEU A 105 -11.64 6.26 23.24
C LEU A 105 -11.22 5.15 22.26
N TYR A 106 -11.99 4.06 22.18
CA TYR A 106 -11.75 3.00 21.22
C TYR A 106 -11.91 3.50 19.77
N GLN A 107 -12.96 4.26 19.50
CA GLN A 107 -13.20 4.83 18.17
C GLN A 107 -12.09 5.80 17.76
N ASP A 108 -11.64 6.67 18.66
CA ASP A 108 -10.52 7.59 18.44
C ASP A 108 -9.21 6.81 18.15
N TYR A 109 -8.94 5.75 18.91
CA TYR A 109 -7.80 4.86 18.66
C TYR A 109 -7.88 4.21 17.28
N MET A 110 -9.05 3.66 16.91
CA MET A 110 -9.25 3.00 15.61
C MET A 110 -9.13 3.97 14.44
N LEU A 111 -9.63 5.20 14.61
CA LEU A 111 -9.46 6.29 13.65
C LEU A 111 -7.98 6.61 13.46
N GLY A 112 -7.23 6.81 14.54
CA GLY A 112 -5.79 7.08 14.48
C GLY A 112 -5.00 5.95 13.80
N LYS A 113 -5.35 4.69 14.10
CA LYS A 113 -4.75 3.51 13.44
C LYS A 113 -5.04 3.49 11.94
N ALA A 114 -6.27 3.82 11.53
CA ALA A 114 -6.64 3.91 10.12
C ALA A 114 -5.92 5.07 9.41
N GLN A 115 -5.85 6.24 10.02
CA GLN A 115 -5.12 7.41 9.51
C GLN A 115 -3.62 7.12 9.30
N ASN A 116 -2.97 6.46 10.27
CA ASN A 116 -1.58 6.05 10.16
C ASN A 116 -1.35 5.09 8.97
N ARG A 117 -2.26 4.13 8.76
CA ARG A 117 -2.20 3.21 7.61
C ARG A 117 -2.36 3.93 6.29
N ILE A 118 -3.32 4.87 6.20
CA ILE A 118 -3.53 5.70 5.00
C ILE A 118 -2.27 6.51 4.71
N SER A 119 -1.74 7.24 5.69
CA SER A 119 -0.53 8.06 5.52
C SER A 119 0.68 7.22 5.08
N HIS A 120 0.84 6.00 5.62
CA HIS A 120 1.89 5.09 5.20
C HIS A 120 1.73 4.65 3.72
N ILE A 121 0.51 4.31 3.32
CA ILE A 121 0.20 3.91 1.94
C ILE A 121 0.41 5.08 0.96
N GLU A 122 -0.03 6.29 1.33
CA GLU A 122 0.15 7.51 0.54
C GLU A 122 1.64 7.77 0.27
N LYS A 123 2.48 7.79 1.32
CA LYS A 123 3.93 7.98 1.18
C LYS A 123 4.58 6.93 0.28
N HIS A 124 4.16 5.67 0.42
CA HIS A 124 4.66 4.59 -0.42
C HIS A 124 4.29 4.80 -1.90
N PHE A 125 3.07 5.25 -2.20
CA PHE A 125 2.68 5.57 -3.57
C PHE A 125 3.37 6.81 -4.12
N GLU A 126 3.58 7.85 -3.32
CA GLU A 126 4.36 9.03 -3.70
C GLU A 126 5.78 8.64 -4.10
N GLN A 127 6.44 7.79 -3.30
CA GLN A 127 7.78 7.28 -3.60
C GLN A 127 7.81 6.46 -4.91
N GLN A 128 6.79 5.62 -5.15
CA GLN A 128 6.69 4.88 -6.40
C GLN A 128 6.49 5.82 -7.60
N LEU A 129 5.63 6.83 -7.47
CA LEU A 129 5.41 7.82 -8.51
C LEU A 129 6.70 8.54 -8.85
N GLU A 130 7.44 9.03 -7.85
CA GLU A 130 8.74 9.70 -8.08
C GLU A 130 9.75 8.78 -8.77
N THR A 131 9.84 7.52 -8.34
CA THR A 131 10.71 6.51 -8.97
C THR A 131 10.33 6.30 -10.44
N ARG A 132 9.04 6.15 -10.74
CA ARG A 132 8.58 5.99 -12.14
C ARG A 132 8.79 7.25 -12.97
N THR A 133 8.58 8.44 -12.40
CA THR A 133 8.82 9.72 -13.08
C THR A 133 10.29 9.90 -13.44
N THR A 134 11.20 9.52 -12.54
CA THR A 134 12.65 9.57 -12.80
C THR A 134 13.07 8.53 -13.85
N GLU A 135 12.56 7.30 -13.80
CA GLU A 135 12.78 6.27 -14.83
C GLU A 135 12.29 6.71 -16.21
N VAL A 136 11.07 7.24 -16.32
CA VAL A 136 10.51 7.75 -17.58
C VAL A 136 11.38 8.89 -18.13
N SER A 137 11.86 9.78 -17.26
CA SER A 137 12.74 10.88 -17.65
C SER A 137 14.11 10.38 -18.13
N ALA A 138 14.64 9.32 -17.52
CA ALA A 138 15.89 8.68 -17.96
C ALA A 138 15.73 8.01 -19.33
N LEU A 139 14.68 7.22 -19.53
CA LEU A 139 14.39 6.56 -20.81
C LEU A 139 14.16 7.59 -21.93
N LYS A 140 13.45 8.69 -21.65
CA LYS A 140 13.28 9.80 -22.62
C LYS A 140 14.63 10.39 -23.04
N ARG A 141 15.56 10.59 -22.10
CA ARG A 141 16.93 11.05 -22.39
C ARG A 141 17.70 10.05 -23.25
N GLU A 142 17.64 8.76 -22.91
CA GLU A 142 18.30 7.70 -23.66
C GLU A 142 17.78 7.59 -25.10
N VAL A 143 16.46 7.63 -25.30
CA VAL A 143 15.83 7.68 -26.63
C VAL A 143 16.31 8.91 -27.41
N GLY A 144 16.42 10.07 -26.75
CA GLY A 144 16.97 11.28 -27.35
C GLY A 144 18.44 11.14 -27.78
N ASN A 145 19.26 10.43 -27.00
CA ASN A 145 20.66 10.15 -27.34
C ASN A 145 20.77 9.20 -28.53
N LEU A 146 20.07 8.07 -28.49
CA LEU A 146 20.06 7.07 -29.57
C LEU A 146 19.57 7.66 -30.89
N ARG A 147 18.57 8.56 -30.88
CA ARG A 147 18.13 9.28 -32.08
C ARG A 147 19.24 10.15 -32.68
N ARG A 148 20.03 10.83 -31.84
CA ARG A 148 21.18 11.64 -32.31
C ARG A 148 22.30 10.77 -32.88
N GLU A 149 22.62 9.67 -32.22
CA GLU A 149 23.64 8.70 -32.68
C GLU A 149 23.24 8.03 -34.00
N LEU A 150 21.96 7.69 -34.16
CA LEU A 150 21.41 7.14 -35.41
C LEU A 150 21.56 8.13 -36.56
N GLU A 151 21.14 9.38 -36.35
CA GLU A 151 21.27 10.44 -37.35
C GLU A 151 22.74 10.71 -37.71
N GLN A 152 23.64 10.72 -36.72
CA GLN A 152 25.06 10.87 -36.96
C GLN A 152 25.65 9.70 -37.76
N SER A 153 25.25 8.46 -37.45
CA SER A 153 25.69 7.26 -38.17
C SER A 153 25.19 7.26 -39.62
N ARG A 154 23.93 7.70 -39.83
CA ARG A 154 23.35 7.88 -41.17
C ARG A 154 24.14 8.89 -42.00
N ARG A 155 24.52 10.03 -41.41
CA ARG A 155 25.36 11.05 -42.08
C ARG A 155 26.73 10.48 -42.46
N ARG A 156 27.41 9.80 -41.53
CA ARG A 156 28.71 9.15 -41.81
C ARG A 156 28.61 8.11 -42.93
N CYS A 157 27.54 7.31 -42.96
CA CYS A 157 27.30 6.33 -44.02
C CYS A 157 27.14 7.02 -45.39
N GLY A 158 26.40 8.15 -45.44
CA GLY A 158 26.28 8.99 -46.63
C GLY A 158 27.63 9.50 -47.13
N GLU A 159 28.45 10.08 -46.25
CA GLU A 159 29.79 10.58 -46.57
C GLU A 159 30.72 9.48 -47.11
N VAL A 160 30.69 8.29 -46.50
CA VAL A 160 31.50 7.14 -46.95
C VAL A 160 31.02 6.65 -48.32
N THR A 161 29.71 6.60 -48.54
CA THR A 161 29.13 6.19 -49.82
C THR A 161 29.53 7.15 -50.93
N GLU A 162 29.47 8.46 -50.70
CA GLU A 162 29.90 9.47 -51.66
C GLU A 162 31.39 9.34 -52.01
N ARG A 163 32.26 9.18 -50.99
CA ARG A 163 33.70 8.92 -51.21
C ARG A 163 33.95 7.66 -52.01
N LEU A 164 33.20 6.58 -51.76
CA LEU A 164 33.30 5.33 -52.52
C LEU A 164 32.93 5.54 -53.99
N MET A 165 31.84 6.27 -54.26
CA MET A 165 31.43 6.60 -55.63
C MET A 165 32.50 7.40 -56.38
N ASP A 166 33.11 8.39 -55.73
CA ASP A 166 34.21 9.17 -56.32
C ASP A 166 35.46 8.33 -56.57
N ARG A 167 35.83 7.44 -55.64
CA ARG A 167 36.94 6.50 -55.86
C ARG A 167 36.66 5.54 -57.02
N ASN A 168 35.44 5.02 -57.13
CA ASN A 168 35.05 4.11 -58.22
C ASN A 168 35.11 4.84 -59.58
N ARG A 169 34.63 6.10 -59.65
CA ARG A 169 34.80 6.96 -60.84
C ARG A 169 36.27 7.16 -61.21
N GLN A 170 37.15 7.43 -60.24
CA GLN A 170 38.59 7.58 -60.48
C GLN A 170 39.23 6.26 -60.95
N GLN A 171 38.86 5.14 -60.34
CA GLN A 171 39.32 3.81 -60.74
C GLN A 171 38.91 3.49 -62.18
N GLN A 172 37.66 3.75 -62.57
CA GLN A 172 37.20 3.55 -63.95
C GLN A 172 37.99 4.39 -64.96
N LYS A 173 38.30 5.65 -64.63
CA LYS A 173 39.14 6.52 -65.46
C LYS A 173 40.55 5.94 -65.65
N LEU A 174 41.19 5.51 -64.55
CA LEU A 174 42.52 4.90 -64.58
C LEU A 174 42.53 3.57 -65.37
N GLN A 175 41.52 2.73 -65.16
CA GLN A 175 41.35 1.47 -65.88
C GLN A 175 41.24 1.71 -67.40
N ALA A 176 40.42 2.67 -67.81
CA ALA A 176 40.28 3.05 -69.22
C ALA A 176 41.61 3.54 -69.83
N GLN A 177 42.40 4.32 -69.08
CA GLN A 177 43.74 4.76 -69.49
C GLN A 177 44.71 3.59 -69.61
N PHE A 178 44.73 2.68 -68.63
CA PHE A 178 45.58 1.49 -68.66
C PHE A 178 45.25 0.59 -69.85
N ASP A 179 43.96 0.30 -70.11
CA ASP A 179 43.55 -0.51 -71.26
C ASP A 179 43.86 0.18 -72.60
N SER A 180 43.83 1.51 -72.66
CA SER A 180 44.29 2.28 -73.82
C SER A 180 45.80 2.13 -74.05
N LEU A 181 46.61 2.27 -73.00
CA LEU A 181 48.06 2.06 -73.07
C LEU A 181 48.41 0.62 -73.44
N ARG A 182 47.76 -0.38 -72.81
CA ARG A 182 47.95 -1.80 -73.13
C ARG A 182 47.70 -2.07 -74.60
N ARG A 183 46.60 -1.56 -75.17
CA ARG A 183 46.30 -1.67 -76.61
C ARG A 183 47.41 -1.06 -77.47
N ARG A 184 47.90 0.14 -77.13
CA ARG A 184 49.01 0.81 -77.85
C ARG A 184 50.34 0.05 -77.77
N THR A 185 50.68 -0.53 -76.63
CA THR A 185 51.89 -1.34 -76.46
C THR A 185 51.77 -2.68 -77.17
N SER A 186 50.60 -3.33 -77.14
CA SER A 186 50.35 -4.58 -77.87
C SER A 186 50.39 -4.40 -79.40
N THR A 187 50.05 -3.22 -79.93
CA THR A 187 50.23 -2.90 -81.36
C THR A 187 51.67 -2.68 -81.78
N LEU A 188 52.61 -2.51 -80.83
CA LEU A 188 54.03 -2.26 -81.10
C LEU A 188 54.93 -3.48 -80.93
N ASN A 189 54.40 -4.67 -80.61
CA ASN A 189 55.21 -5.88 -80.47
C ASN A 189 54.45 -7.15 -80.92
N PRO A 190 54.53 -7.56 -82.20
CA PRO A 190 53.92 -8.80 -82.65
C PRO A 190 54.94 -9.93 -82.49
N ARG A 191 54.94 -10.62 -81.33
CA ARG A 191 55.27 -12.07 -81.18
C ARG A 191 55.45 -12.45 -79.70
N ARG A 192 54.48 -13.19 -79.16
CA ARG A 192 54.61 -14.64 -78.91
C ARG A 192 53.30 -15.19 -78.37
N ASP A 193 52.84 -16.22 -79.06
CA ASP A 193 51.78 -17.14 -78.65
C ASP A 193 52.29 -18.06 -77.52
N ARG A 194 51.46 -18.27 -76.50
CA ARG A 194 51.26 -19.57 -75.83
C ARG A 194 50.14 -19.47 -74.80
N GLY A 195 49.14 -20.33 -74.97
CA GLY A 195 47.97 -20.40 -74.12
C GLY A 195 48.23 -20.88 -72.69
N GLN A 196 47.27 -20.55 -71.84
CA GLN A 196 46.82 -21.34 -70.69
C GLN A 196 45.48 -20.78 -70.22
N GLY A 197 44.54 -21.69 -69.91
CA GLY A 197 43.14 -21.37 -69.72
C GLY A 197 42.79 -20.75 -68.37
N SER A 198 41.67 -20.03 -68.39
CA SER A 198 40.70 -19.74 -67.30
C SER A 198 41.23 -19.05 -66.01
N PRO A 199 40.38 -18.33 -65.23
CA PRO A 199 38.94 -18.21 -65.33
C PRO A 199 38.41 -16.77 -65.43
N ARG A 200 37.17 -16.73 -65.89
CA ARG A 200 36.24 -15.61 -65.85
C ARG A 200 36.24 -14.98 -64.45
N ALA A 201 36.83 -13.79 -64.31
CA ALA A 201 36.61 -12.96 -63.14
C ALA A 201 35.15 -12.49 -63.18
N HIS A 202 34.28 -13.22 -62.47
CA HIS A 202 32.98 -12.72 -62.08
C HIS A 202 33.20 -11.36 -61.41
N CYS A 203 32.61 -10.30 -61.96
CA CYS A 203 32.32 -9.12 -61.18
C CYS A 203 31.35 -9.55 -60.09
N TYR A 204 31.87 -9.90 -58.92
CA TYR A 204 31.10 -9.73 -57.70
C TYR A 204 30.93 -8.23 -57.53
N LEU A 205 29.83 -7.69 -58.07
CA LEU A 205 29.05 -6.74 -57.30
C LEU A 205 28.72 -7.49 -56.01
N GLY A 206 29.65 -7.44 -55.06
CA GLY A 206 29.36 -7.82 -53.70
C GLY A 206 28.24 -6.90 -53.28
N ASN A 207 27.03 -7.44 -53.15
CA ASN A 207 26.08 -6.93 -52.18
C ASN A 207 26.87 -6.79 -50.89
N PHE A 208 27.29 -5.57 -50.57
CA PHE A 208 27.67 -5.22 -49.23
C PHE A 208 26.37 -5.18 -48.44
N ASP A 209 25.83 -6.37 -48.16
CA ASP A 209 24.85 -6.57 -47.11
C ASP A 209 25.60 -6.25 -45.82
N HIS A 210 25.52 -4.99 -45.42
CA HIS A 210 25.80 -4.59 -44.05
C HIS A 210 24.91 -5.47 -43.17
N PRO A 211 25.48 -6.17 -42.17
CA PRO A 211 24.65 -6.78 -41.15
C PRO A 211 24.07 -5.59 -40.38
N PHE A 212 22.85 -5.18 -40.72
CA PHE A 212 22.03 -4.46 -39.78
C PHE A 212 21.94 -5.37 -38.55
N GLY A 213 22.68 -4.99 -37.52
CA GLY A 213 22.58 -5.61 -36.21
C GLY A 213 21.11 -5.68 -35.86
N SER A 214 20.63 -6.91 -35.71
CA SER A 214 19.28 -7.25 -35.32
C SER A 214 18.89 -6.40 -34.12
N THR A 215 17.97 -5.47 -34.34
CA THR A 215 17.23 -4.74 -33.30
C THR A 215 16.22 -5.66 -32.61
N GLU A 216 16.61 -6.90 -32.28
CA GLU A 216 15.78 -7.87 -31.56
C GLU A 216 15.83 -7.66 -30.03
N ARG A 217 16.48 -6.60 -29.53
CA ARG A 217 16.48 -6.26 -28.10
C ARG A 217 15.35 -5.33 -27.64
N LEU A 218 14.45 -4.87 -28.53
CA LEU A 218 13.42 -3.88 -28.18
C LEU A 218 12.04 -4.45 -27.82
N LEU A 219 11.88 -5.77 -27.74
CA LEU A 219 10.64 -6.39 -27.28
C LEU A 219 10.92 -7.28 -26.07
N ARG A 220 11.26 -6.65 -24.93
CA ARG A 220 10.93 -7.30 -23.66
C ARG A 220 9.43 -7.10 -23.44
N PRO A 221 8.64 -8.17 -23.29
CA PRO A 221 7.26 -8.06 -22.86
C PRO A 221 7.23 -7.27 -21.54
N PHE A 222 6.26 -6.36 -21.41
CA PHE A 222 5.85 -5.83 -20.13
C PHE A 222 5.66 -7.01 -19.18
N SER A 223 6.59 -7.18 -18.24
CA SER A 223 6.43 -8.17 -17.18
C SER A 223 5.24 -7.70 -16.34
N PRO A 224 4.22 -8.55 -16.09
CA PRO A 224 3.17 -8.21 -15.15
C PRO A 224 3.82 -7.85 -13.82
N ILE A 225 3.42 -6.70 -13.28
CA ILE A 225 3.87 -6.21 -11.99
C ILE A 225 3.58 -7.31 -10.95
N PRO A 226 4.58 -7.85 -10.23
CA PRO A 226 4.28 -8.61 -9.04
C PRO A 226 3.63 -7.64 -8.06
N TYR A 227 2.34 -7.85 -7.81
CA TYR A 227 1.64 -7.22 -6.70
C TYR A 227 2.30 -7.78 -5.43
N SER A 228 3.41 -7.16 -5.00
CA SER A 228 4.05 -7.49 -3.74
C SER A 228 3.11 -6.97 -2.67
N SER A 229 2.26 -7.84 -2.16
CA SER A 229 1.50 -7.64 -0.93
C SER A 229 2.47 -7.57 0.23
N HIS A 230 3.21 -6.45 0.34
CA HIS A 230 3.88 -6.10 1.57
C HIS A 230 2.79 -5.79 2.59
N GLN A 231 2.47 -6.81 3.39
CA GLN A 231 1.65 -6.70 4.56
C GLN A 231 2.25 -5.59 5.43
N VAL A 232 1.50 -4.51 5.56
CA VAL A 232 1.75 -3.47 6.56
C VAL A 232 1.93 -4.19 7.90
N PRO A 233 3.02 -3.94 8.66
CA PRO A 233 3.20 -4.55 9.97
C PRO A 233 1.95 -4.30 10.80
N ALA A 234 1.31 -5.37 11.26
CA ALA A 234 0.19 -5.25 12.16
C ALA A 234 0.73 -4.67 13.47
N ASP A 235 0.48 -3.39 13.69
CA ASP A 235 0.67 -2.79 15.00
C ASP A 235 -0.31 -3.50 15.96
N ASN A 236 0.24 -4.46 16.70
CA ASN A 236 -0.46 -5.43 17.55
C ASN A 236 -0.66 -4.91 18.99
N GLN A 237 -0.64 -3.59 19.19
CA GLN A 237 -1.17 -3.04 20.43
C GLN A 237 -2.69 -3.10 20.36
N ASP A 238 -3.27 -4.14 20.97
CA ASP A 238 -4.71 -4.21 21.18
C ASP A 238 -5.14 -3.13 22.18
N PHE A 239 -6.26 -2.47 21.88
CA PHE A 239 -6.85 -1.50 22.80
C PHE A 239 -7.32 -2.22 24.07
N VAL A 240 -6.83 -1.80 25.22
CA VAL A 240 -7.19 -2.38 26.52
C VAL A 240 -8.20 -1.48 27.21
N LEU A 241 -9.34 -2.06 27.59
CA LEU A 241 -10.34 -1.39 28.40
C LEU A 241 -9.86 -1.35 29.85
N ASN A 242 -9.62 -0.15 30.36
CA ASN A 242 -9.02 0.05 31.68
C ASN A 242 -10.07 -0.12 32.79
N PRO A 243 -9.84 -0.96 33.81
CA PRO A 243 -10.83 -1.20 34.86
C PRO A 243 -11.23 0.09 35.60
N VAL A 244 -12.51 0.18 35.99
CA VAL A 244 -12.94 1.19 36.96
C VAL A 244 -12.44 0.77 38.34
N VAL A 245 -11.54 1.57 38.93
CA VAL A 245 -11.16 1.41 40.35
C VAL A 245 -12.24 2.11 41.19
N PRO A 246 -13.01 1.39 42.04
CA PRO A 246 -13.97 2.03 42.91
C PRO A 246 -13.20 2.82 43.99
N GLY A 247 -13.22 4.14 43.90
CA GLY A 247 -12.67 5.03 44.94
C GLY A 247 -11.36 5.74 44.58
N CYS A 248 -11.35 6.56 43.53
CA CYS A 248 -10.54 7.78 43.49
C CYS A 248 -11.13 8.77 42.48
N PRO A 249 -11.39 10.04 42.87
CA PRO A 249 -11.69 11.08 41.91
C PRO A 249 -10.42 11.33 41.09
N SER A 250 -10.40 10.86 39.85
CA SER A 250 -9.25 11.06 38.98
C SER A 250 -9.29 12.49 38.46
N ASN A 251 -8.33 13.26 38.97
CA ASN A 251 -7.96 14.61 38.56
C ASN A 251 -8.09 14.85 37.05
N HIS A 252 -9.13 15.58 36.67
CA HIS A 252 -8.97 16.59 35.62
C HIS A 252 -8.80 17.94 36.31
N ALA A 253 -7.54 18.25 36.59
CA ALA A 253 -7.12 19.62 36.81
C ALA A 253 -7.36 20.40 35.52
N GLN A 254 -8.47 21.15 35.47
CA GLN A 254 -8.60 22.28 34.59
C GLN A 254 -8.68 23.55 35.44
N ASN A 255 -7.58 24.28 35.31
CA ASN A 255 -7.32 25.63 35.76
C ASN A 255 -8.51 26.54 35.40
N ILE A 256 -9.29 26.97 36.39
CA ILE A 256 -10.20 28.10 36.26
C ILE A 256 -9.92 29.04 37.44
N ASN A 257 -9.04 30.01 37.19
CA ASN A 257 -9.04 31.25 37.95
C ASN A 257 -10.40 31.93 37.76
N HIS A 258 -11.20 32.04 38.83
CA HIS A 258 -11.64 33.33 39.40
C HIS A 258 -12.81 33.20 40.39
N PHE A 259 -12.65 33.93 41.50
CA PHE A 259 -13.67 34.58 42.35
C PHE A 259 -14.61 33.75 43.26
N PHE A 260 -14.27 33.79 44.56
CA PHE A 260 -15.19 33.85 45.72
C PHE A 260 -16.25 34.97 45.55
N PRO A 261 -17.44 34.94 46.23
CA PRO A 261 -17.61 34.75 47.68
C PRO A 261 -18.67 33.69 48.07
N LYS A 262 -18.39 32.83 49.06
CA LYS A 262 -18.76 32.98 50.49
C LYS A 262 -20.16 33.54 50.71
N PHE A 263 -21.12 32.64 50.96
CA PHE A 263 -21.93 32.58 52.18
C PHE A 263 -22.21 31.12 52.52
#